data_AF-A0A0X3BQ12-F1
#
_entry.id   AF-A0A0X3BQ12-F1
#
_cell.length_a   1.000
_cell.length_b   1.000
_cell.length_c   1.000
_cell.angle_alpha   90.00
_cell.angle_beta   90.00
_cell.angle_gamma   90.00
#
_symmetry.space_group_name_H-M   'P 1'
#
loop_
_entity.id
_entity.type
_entity.pdbx_description
1 polymer ?
#
loop_
_entity_poly.entity_id
_entity_poly.type
_entity_poly.pdbx_seq_one_letter_code
_entity_poly.pdbx_strand_id
1 'polypeptide(L)'
;MAGMAVYDPRKEGEDRFEGFTFSSLEEKGRLQYFFHCPASKLPVRDVLNLHRQGNKTEPHIEIGAENYQNRCYYPNNILPHLKSAERYLFLFTMCEDPIHRYYKRKVIVGYIEKSGSVYSPSAGERPDRYAVKGDVRIYSFDDAIPIDEPPLNYSRYTRTHLVCEDDTRAILGRFSGRKDITEACVREIQRLDEQNPKASKTCRVLRGQDCPFQRTECRRWNLPRKAMLLRVGIDKGNGGVLAPLFENGSFEYIPIPETEESAEERTYETTIGRNGVPLSNYLPKRMSQMKLHFDPEFETPSYGDMPSKKAYLKKLNHGDLLVFYAGLTPYGHTGAQEGLYIIGYFTVDEVVDFSDLTPKERKVRAVRLSNNAHLRRTESNDETIIVTGKPGLSRLLDRAILISAPRQAKNGRMYHAVSEEIENRLGISGSIQRCMPPRFVEGKESFENLLRMLNL
;
A
#
# COMPACT_ATOMS: atom_id res chain seq x y z
N MET A 1 0.08 36.01 -5.71
CA MET A 1 0.36 34.98 -4.69
C MET A 1 1.83 34.63 -4.82
N ALA A 2 2.65 34.86 -3.79
CA ALA A 2 4.07 34.53 -3.84
C ALA A 2 4.24 33.02 -4.00
N GLY A 3 4.72 32.60 -5.18
CA GLY A 3 4.85 31.19 -5.55
C GLY A 3 5.98 30.53 -4.78
N MET A 4 5.77 29.27 -4.37
CA MET A 4 6.85 28.44 -3.85
C MET A 4 7.84 28.17 -4.98
N ALA A 5 9.13 28.29 -4.68
CA ALA A 5 10.19 27.98 -5.63
C ALA A 5 10.92 26.71 -5.18
N VAL A 6 11.18 25.82 -6.13
CA VAL A 6 11.92 24.58 -5.90
C VAL A 6 13.26 24.78 -6.57
N TYR A 7 14.33 24.80 -5.79
CA TYR A 7 15.67 24.88 -6.33
C TYR A 7 16.03 23.57 -7.02
N ASP A 8 16.39 23.67 -8.29
CA ASP A 8 17.00 22.59 -9.07
C ASP A 8 18.47 22.98 -9.31
N PRO A 9 19.45 22.26 -8.76
CA PRO A 9 20.87 22.59 -8.93
C PRO A 9 21.36 22.53 -10.40
N ARG A 10 20.51 22.06 -11.32
CA ARG A 10 20.78 22.04 -12.78
C ARG A 10 20.28 23.30 -13.50
N LYS A 11 19.61 24.22 -12.81
CA LYS A 11 19.13 25.50 -13.35
C LYS A 11 19.95 26.63 -12.74
N GLU A 12 20.77 27.30 -13.54
CA GLU A 12 21.51 28.49 -13.09
C GLU A 12 20.54 29.65 -12.74
N GLY A 13 20.89 30.44 -11.72
CA GLY A 13 20.44 31.84 -11.60
C GLY A 13 19.15 32.10 -10.82
N GLU A 14 19.07 31.74 -9.54
CA GLU A 14 18.09 32.34 -8.61
C GLU A 14 18.78 32.86 -7.33
N ASP A 15 18.87 34.19 -7.16
CA ASP A 15 19.48 34.88 -6.01
C ASP A 15 18.99 34.37 -4.65
N ARG A 16 17.76 33.83 -4.61
CA ARG A 16 17.12 33.31 -3.38
C ARG A 16 17.84 32.09 -2.80
N PHE A 17 18.70 31.42 -3.55
CA PHE A 17 19.46 30.24 -3.10
C PHE A 17 20.97 30.51 -3.00
N GLU A 18 21.40 31.77 -3.09
CA GLU A 18 22.79 32.17 -2.99
C GLU A 18 23.42 31.74 -1.65
N GLY A 19 24.62 31.17 -1.72
CA GLY A 19 25.36 30.66 -0.55
C GLY A 19 24.95 29.27 -0.06
N PHE A 20 24.10 28.54 -0.80
CA PHE A 20 23.85 27.12 -0.53
C PHE A 20 24.84 26.21 -1.26
N THR A 21 25.18 25.09 -0.62
CA THR A 21 26.21 24.16 -1.09
C THR A 21 25.55 22.84 -1.50
N PHE A 22 25.55 22.56 -2.81
CA PHE A 22 25.05 21.32 -3.42
C PHE A 22 26.08 20.63 -4.34
N SER A 23 27.19 21.29 -4.64
CA SER A 23 28.35 20.70 -5.32
C SER A 23 29.39 20.26 -4.30
N SER A 24 30.20 19.25 -4.65
CA SER A 24 31.32 18.78 -3.82
C SER A 24 30.92 18.39 -2.39
N LEU A 25 29.75 17.77 -2.23
CA LEU A 25 29.26 17.32 -0.93
C LEU A 25 30.16 16.23 -0.35
N GLU A 26 30.50 16.37 0.93
CA GLU A 26 31.32 15.43 1.70
C GLU A 26 30.42 14.37 2.37
N GLU A 27 30.96 13.19 2.66
CA GLU A 27 30.26 12.14 3.42
C GLU A 27 30.14 12.50 4.91
N LYS A 28 29.64 13.69 5.21
CA LYS A 28 29.31 14.16 6.56
C LYS A 28 27.81 14.37 6.66
N GLY A 29 27.32 14.51 7.87
CA GLY A 29 25.92 14.78 8.07
C GLY A 29 25.62 15.50 9.37
N ARG A 30 24.33 15.58 9.66
CA ARG A 30 23.84 16.00 10.97
C ARG A 30 22.54 15.29 11.33
N LEU A 31 22.20 15.26 12.62
CA LEU A 31 20.94 14.69 13.08
C LEU A 31 19.81 15.72 13.07
N GLN A 32 18.61 15.27 12.71
CA GLN A 32 17.35 16.00 12.83
C GLN A 32 16.34 15.16 13.59
N TYR A 33 15.85 15.72 14.70
CA TYR A 33 14.85 15.06 15.53
C TYR A 33 13.45 15.26 14.97
N PHE A 34 12.61 14.23 15.09
CA PHE A 34 11.16 14.36 14.95
C PHE A 34 10.43 13.55 16.01
N PHE A 35 9.16 13.89 16.26
CA PHE A 35 8.32 13.15 17.20
C PHE A 35 7.68 11.97 16.48
N HIS A 36 7.97 10.74 16.92
CA HIS A 36 7.29 9.54 16.44
C HIS A 36 5.84 9.47 16.89
N CYS A 37 4.94 8.98 16.03
CA CYS A 37 3.54 8.74 16.39
C CYS A 37 3.40 7.49 17.28
N PRO A 38 2.89 7.61 18.53
CA PRO A 38 2.65 6.46 19.40
C PRO A 38 1.66 5.42 18.86
N ALA A 39 0.83 5.78 17.88
CA ALA A 39 -0.14 4.88 17.25
C ALA A 39 0.44 4.06 16.08
N SER A 40 1.73 4.18 15.79
CA SER A 40 2.39 3.51 14.67
C SER A 40 3.52 2.61 15.17
N LYS A 41 3.68 1.45 14.53
CA LYS A 41 4.87 0.59 14.66
C LYS A 41 5.99 0.99 13.69
N LEU A 42 5.68 1.80 12.68
CA LEU A 42 6.65 2.33 11.71
C LEU A 42 7.14 3.71 12.16
N PRO A 43 8.41 4.08 11.88
CA PRO A 43 9.00 5.34 12.32
C PRO A 43 8.48 6.54 11.51
N VAL A 44 7.22 6.90 11.77
CA VAL A 44 6.51 8.03 11.16
C VAL A 44 6.31 9.16 12.16
N ARG A 45 6.25 10.40 11.67
CA ARG A 45 5.97 11.57 12.49
C ARG A 45 4.62 11.50 13.20
N ASP A 46 4.45 12.23 14.31
CA ASP A 46 3.22 12.28 15.11
C ASP A 46 2.08 13.04 14.41
N VAL A 47 1.52 12.40 13.38
CA VAL A 47 0.41 12.88 12.56
C VAL A 47 -0.84 13.14 13.39
N LEU A 48 -1.07 12.36 14.45
CA LEU A 48 -2.27 12.40 15.30
C LEU A 48 -2.15 13.35 16.50
N ASN A 49 -1.00 14.02 16.67
CA ASN A 49 -0.76 14.93 17.79
C ASN A 49 -0.93 14.24 19.17
N LEU A 50 -0.53 12.98 19.29
CA LEU A 50 -0.64 12.24 20.56
C LEU A 50 0.32 12.77 21.63
N HIS A 51 1.41 13.43 21.22
CA HIS A 51 2.31 14.16 22.12
C HIS A 51 1.77 15.53 22.55
N ARG A 52 0.63 15.99 22.02
CA ARG A 52 0.03 17.31 22.29
C ARG A 52 0.96 18.48 21.94
N GLN A 53 1.71 18.35 20.85
CA GLN A 53 2.67 19.33 20.33
C GLN A 53 2.27 19.87 18.93
N GLY A 54 1.00 19.71 18.54
CA GLY A 54 0.48 19.96 17.20
C GLY A 54 0.69 18.78 16.23
N ASN A 55 -0.21 18.65 15.24
CA ASN A 55 -0.10 17.64 14.18
C ASN A 55 1.20 17.83 13.40
N LYS A 56 2.13 16.87 13.48
CA LYS A 56 3.45 17.02 12.88
C LYS A 56 3.37 16.83 11.36
N THR A 57 3.94 17.78 10.64
CA THR A 57 4.07 17.76 9.16
C THR A 57 5.46 17.38 8.69
N GLU A 58 6.44 17.36 9.60
CA GLU A 58 7.85 17.10 9.33
C GLU A 58 8.35 15.87 10.15
N PRO A 59 9.29 15.07 9.61
CA PRO A 59 9.84 15.16 8.26
C PRO A 59 8.78 14.85 7.21
N HIS A 60 8.78 15.62 6.13
CA HIS A 60 7.87 15.44 5.01
C HIS A 60 8.44 14.43 4.04
N ILE A 61 8.59 13.19 4.50
CA ILE A 61 9.17 12.07 3.74
C ILE A 61 8.43 11.78 2.43
N GLU A 62 7.17 12.21 2.30
CA GLU A 62 6.40 12.06 1.07
C GLU A 62 6.99 12.83 -0.11
N ILE A 63 7.86 13.82 0.11
CA ILE A 63 8.60 14.55 -0.93
C ILE A 63 10.11 14.57 -0.66
N GLY A 64 10.57 13.84 0.37
CA GLY A 64 11.96 13.86 0.81
C GLY A 64 12.43 15.22 1.32
N ALA A 65 11.60 15.92 2.10
CA ALA A 65 11.95 17.24 2.61
C ALA A 65 11.82 17.35 4.14
N GLU A 66 12.58 18.29 4.70
CA GLU A 66 12.48 18.71 6.10
C GLU A 66 12.42 20.23 6.15
N ASN A 67 11.59 20.77 7.06
CA ASN A 67 11.28 22.20 7.19
C ASN A 67 10.46 22.73 6.00
N TYR A 68 9.60 21.88 5.42
CA TYR A 68 8.80 22.21 4.25
C TYR A 68 7.50 22.95 4.56
N GLN A 69 6.62 22.39 5.39
CA GLN A 69 5.33 22.99 5.75
C GLN A 69 5.43 23.87 6.99
N ASN A 70 6.18 23.42 7.98
CA ASN A 70 6.35 24.10 9.26
C ASN A 70 7.81 24.48 9.49
N ARG A 71 8.03 25.60 10.18
CA ARG A 71 9.36 26.01 10.59
C ARG A 71 9.88 25.06 11.66
N CYS A 72 11.12 24.60 11.49
CA CYS A 72 11.87 23.99 12.57
C CYS A 72 11.97 24.99 13.71
N TYR A 73 11.72 24.52 14.93
CA TYR A 73 11.73 25.35 16.13
C TYR A 73 13.10 26.01 16.35
N TYR A 74 14.16 25.34 15.88
CA TYR A 74 15.53 25.84 15.92
C TYR A 74 15.98 26.24 14.51
N PRO A 75 16.23 27.53 14.24
CA PRO A 75 16.72 27.99 12.94
C PRO A 75 18.12 27.44 12.59
N ASN A 76 18.80 26.84 13.56
CA ASN A 76 20.20 26.46 13.49
C ASN A 76 20.47 25.06 12.90
N ASN A 77 19.44 24.32 12.46
CA ASN A 77 19.69 22.98 11.89
C ASN A 77 19.63 22.95 10.36
N ILE A 78 18.52 23.35 9.75
CA ILE A 78 18.32 23.17 8.30
C ILE A 78 19.06 24.22 7.47
N LEU A 79 18.98 25.50 7.86
CA LEU A 79 19.66 26.55 7.11
C LEU A 79 21.19 26.37 7.11
N PRO A 80 21.86 26.04 8.24
CA PRO A 80 23.29 25.77 8.20
C PRO A 80 23.65 24.48 7.46
N HIS A 81 22.75 23.48 7.41
CA HIS A 81 22.95 22.27 6.59
C HIS A 81 22.90 22.57 5.08
N LEU A 82 21.99 23.46 4.66
CA LEU A 82 21.92 23.93 3.28
C LEU A 82 23.19 24.69 2.86
N LYS A 83 23.82 25.40 3.79
CA LYS A 83 25.07 26.16 3.56
C LYS A 83 26.34 25.31 3.63
N SER A 84 26.32 24.17 4.30
CA SER A 84 27.51 23.32 4.49
C SER A 84 27.68 22.25 3.42
N ALA A 85 28.86 21.65 3.33
CA ALA A 85 29.16 20.54 2.42
C ALA A 85 28.60 19.18 2.89
N GLU A 86 27.87 19.12 4.01
CA GLU A 86 27.31 17.87 4.53
C GLU A 86 26.28 17.28 3.56
N ARG A 87 26.45 16.01 3.20
CA ARG A 87 25.55 15.30 2.28
C ARG A 87 24.29 14.79 2.97
N TYR A 88 24.34 14.41 4.24
CA TYR A 88 23.24 13.67 4.89
C TYR A 88 22.57 14.44 6.03
N LEU A 89 21.24 14.46 6.01
CA LEU A 89 20.42 14.80 7.17
C LEU A 89 19.84 13.52 7.77
N PHE A 90 20.48 13.00 8.83
CA PHE A 90 20.04 11.79 9.52
C PHE A 90 18.79 12.06 10.36
N LEU A 91 17.75 11.30 10.11
CA LEU A 91 16.47 11.41 10.80
C LEU A 91 16.50 10.49 12.02
N PHE A 92 16.31 11.06 13.20
CA PHE A 92 16.22 10.29 14.44
C PHE A 92 14.97 10.66 15.23
N THR A 93 14.47 9.69 15.98
CA THR A 93 13.27 9.84 16.80
C THR A 93 13.38 9.02 18.07
N MET A 94 12.47 9.25 19.01
CA MET A 94 12.21 8.35 20.12
C MET A 94 11.21 7.26 19.69
N CYS A 95 11.52 5.99 19.89
CA CYS A 95 10.54 4.92 19.64
C CYS A 95 9.44 4.96 20.72
N GLU A 96 8.19 5.06 20.29
CA GLU A 96 7.03 5.17 21.19
C GLU A 96 6.24 3.85 21.30
N ASP A 97 6.70 2.79 20.63
CA ASP A 97 6.07 1.47 20.70
C ASP A 97 6.46 0.76 22.02
N PRO A 98 5.53 0.55 22.96
CA PRO A 98 5.82 0.00 24.29
C PRO A 98 6.36 -1.44 24.27
N ILE A 99 6.11 -2.19 23.21
CA ILE A 99 6.57 -3.58 23.09
C ILE A 99 7.92 -3.70 22.37
N HIS A 100 8.42 -2.62 21.78
CA HIS A 100 9.67 -2.64 21.02
C HIS A 100 10.89 -2.50 21.94
N ARG A 101 11.99 -3.20 21.64
CA ARG A 101 13.25 -3.15 22.41
C ARG A 101 13.88 -1.77 22.57
N TYR A 102 13.49 -0.82 21.71
CA TYR A 102 13.95 0.56 21.73
C TYR A 102 12.93 1.54 22.32
N TYR A 103 11.88 1.08 23.00
CA TYR A 103 10.89 1.94 23.64
C TYR A 103 11.56 3.04 24.48
N LYS A 104 11.15 4.30 24.25
CA LYS A 104 11.70 5.53 24.85
C LYS A 104 13.19 5.78 24.61
N ARG A 105 13.81 5.05 23.69
CA ARG A 105 15.19 5.25 23.25
C ARG A 105 15.25 6.09 21.96
N LYS A 106 16.26 6.95 21.86
CA LYS A 106 16.51 7.76 20.66
C LYS A 106 17.33 6.95 19.66
N VAL A 107 16.80 6.81 18.44
CA VAL A 107 17.39 5.99 17.38
C VAL A 107 17.31 6.70 16.04
N ILE A 108 18.35 6.54 15.22
CA ILE A 108 18.37 6.94 13.81
C ILE A 108 17.56 5.90 13.03
N VAL A 109 16.61 6.38 12.24
CA VAL A 109 15.67 5.57 11.47
C VAL A 109 15.79 5.79 9.97
N GLY A 110 16.68 6.69 9.54
CA GLY A 110 16.85 6.99 8.12
C GLY A 110 17.60 8.29 7.89
N TYR A 111 17.55 8.76 6.65
CA TYR A 111 18.21 10.00 6.25
C TYR A 111 17.53 10.62 5.02
N ILE A 112 17.79 11.91 4.83
CA ILE A 112 17.63 12.62 3.57
C ILE A 112 19.03 12.88 3.02
N GLU A 113 19.33 12.33 1.84
CA GLU A 113 20.53 12.66 1.08
C GLU A 113 20.28 13.97 0.33
N LYS A 114 20.93 15.05 0.77
CA LYS A 114 20.71 16.41 0.29
C LYS A 114 21.03 16.52 -1.20
N SER A 115 20.05 16.92 -1.99
CA SER A 115 20.21 17.20 -3.43
C SER A 115 19.51 18.47 -3.90
N GLY A 116 18.75 19.16 -3.02
CA GLY A 116 18.11 20.42 -3.36
C GLY A 116 17.50 21.15 -2.16
N SER A 117 16.71 22.18 -2.46
CA SER A 117 16.04 23.00 -1.46
C SER A 117 14.68 23.48 -1.95
N VAL A 118 13.79 23.79 -1.02
CA VAL A 118 12.50 24.42 -1.32
C VAL A 118 12.41 25.75 -0.59
N TYR A 119 12.21 26.83 -1.34
CA TYR A 119 11.89 28.13 -0.80
C TYR A 119 10.38 28.27 -0.62
N SER A 120 9.97 28.67 0.58
CA SER A 120 8.60 29.01 0.91
C SER A 120 8.56 30.45 1.44
N PRO A 121 7.90 31.39 0.73
CA PRO A 121 7.74 32.74 1.23
C PRO A 121 6.88 32.72 2.50
N SER A 122 7.20 33.60 3.43
CA SER A 122 6.36 33.81 4.61
C SER A 122 5.14 34.67 4.29
N ALA A 123 4.13 34.60 5.15
CA ALA A 123 3.06 35.60 5.18
C ALA A 123 3.35 36.60 6.31
N GLY A 124 3.30 37.90 6.01
CA GLY A 124 3.50 38.99 6.97
C GLY A 124 4.98 39.23 7.33
N GLU A 125 5.25 39.65 8.57
CA GLU A 125 6.59 40.03 9.07
C GLU A 125 7.51 38.84 9.40
N ARG A 126 7.07 37.60 9.14
CA ARG A 126 7.91 36.42 9.42
C ARG A 126 9.03 36.32 8.37
N PRO A 127 10.23 35.80 8.71
CA PRO A 127 11.23 35.57 7.68
C PRO A 127 10.81 34.43 6.74
N ASP A 128 11.44 34.36 5.57
CA ASP A 128 11.24 33.26 4.62
C ASP A 128 11.71 31.91 5.17
N ARG A 129 11.26 30.80 4.56
CA ARG A 129 11.60 29.44 4.98
C ARG A 129 12.27 28.68 3.86
N TYR A 130 13.33 27.95 4.22
CA TYR A 130 14.06 27.05 3.34
C TYR A 130 13.99 25.62 3.88
N ALA A 131 13.54 24.69 3.05
CA ALA A 131 13.54 23.27 3.34
C ALA A 131 14.74 22.60 2.68
N VAL A 132 15.37 21.64 3.34
CA VAL A 132 16.25 20.70 2.62
C VAL A 132 15.38 19.73 1.84
N LYS A 133 15.88 19.31 0.67
CA LYS A 133 15.25 18.29 -0.15
C LYS A 133 16.28 17.29 -0.65
N GLY A 134 15.85 16.04 -0.80
CA GLY A 134 16.55 15.05 -1.60
C GLY A 134 16.05 13.64 -1.40
N ASP A 135 16.89 12.66 -1.69
CA ASP A 135 16.48 11.26 -1.65
C ASP A 135 16.35 10.80 -0.20
N VAL A 136 15.15 10.38 0.16
CA VAL A 136 14.84 9.92 1.51
C VAL A 136 14.80 8.39 1.55
N ARG A 137 15.43 7.84 2.58
CA ARG A 137 15.35 6.42 2.94
C ARG A 137 15.02 6.28 4.42
N ILE A 138 14.07 5.40 4.73
CA ILE A 138 13.60 5.11 6.08
C ILE A 138 13.68 3.60 6.30
N TYR A 139 14.10 3.19 7.50
CA TYR A 139 14.31 1.81 7.90
C TYR A 139 13.44 1.49 9.12
N SER A 140 13.17 0.21 9.37
CA SER A 140 12.36 -0.22 10.52
C SER A 140 13.04 0.11 11.86
N PHE A 141 12.29 0.06 12.96
CA PHE A 141 12.90 0.17 14.28
C PHE A 141 13.83 -1.01 14.61
N ASP A 142 13.66 -2.17 13.97
CA ASP A 142 14.57 -3.31 14.12
C ASP A 142 15.96 -3.03 13.53
N ASP A 143 16.01 -2.28 12.43
CA ASP A 143 17.24 -1.87 11.76
C ASP A 143 17.77 -0.50 12.25
N ALA A 144 17.10 0.13 13.22
CA ALA A 144 17.45 1.45 13.70
C ALA A 144 18.74 1.46 14.54
N ILE A 145 19.42 2.60 14.54
CA ILE A 145 20.75 2.76 15.18
C ILE A 145 20.60 3.66 16.41
N PRO A 146 20.83 3.16 17.64
CA PRO A 146 20.80 4.02 18.82
C PRO A 146 21.88 5.09 18.77
N ILE A 147 21.49 6.33 19.12
CA ILE A 147 22.44 7.45 19.08
C ILE A 147 23.43 7.42 20.25
N ASP A 148 23.09 6.73 21.34
CA ASP A 148 23.87 6.58 22.56
C ASP A 148 24.82 5.37 22.53
N GLU A 149 24.92 4.70 21.38
CA GLU A 149 25.86 3.60 21.11
C GLU A 149 26.81 3.97 19.97
N PRO A 150 27.89 3.18 19.76
CA PRO A 150 28.71 3.29 18.56
C PRO A 150 27.85 3.16 17.28
N PRO A 151 28.07 4.02 16.27
CA PRO A 151 29.27 4.86 16.11
C PRO A 151 29.25 6.19 16.88
N LEU A 152 28.08 6.75 17.20
CA LEU A 152 27.98 8.14 17.70
C LEU A 152 28.34 8.32 19.18
N ASN A 153 27.95 7.39 20.06
CA ASN A 153 28.12 7.49 21.50
C ASN A 153 27.60 8.83 22.11
N TYR A 154 26.52 9.37 21.57
CA TYR A 154 25.97 10.64 22.04
C TYR A 154 25.28 10.50 23.39
N SER A 155 25.71 11.32 24.33
CA SER A 155 25.02 11.46 25.62
C SER A 155 23.66 12.16 25.44
N ARG A 156 22.81 12.05 26.47
CA ARG A 156 21.52 12.77 26.53
C ARG A 156 21.68 14.29 26.49
N TYR A 157 22.88 14.81 26.74
CA TYR A 157 23.21 16.25 26.81
C TYR A 157 23.89 16.79 25.55
N THR A 158 24.13 15.97 24.53
CA THR A 158 24.81 16.39 23.30
C THR A 158 24.00 17.48 22.60
N ARG A 159 24.57 18.70 22.55
CA ARG A 159 23.95 19.91 21.98
C ARG A 159 24.16 20.06 20.47
N THR A 160 25.26 19.52 19.94
CA THR A 160 25.63 19.58 18.52
C THR A 160 25.43 18.22 17.88
N HIS A 161 24.63 18.20 16.82
CA HIS A 161 24.22 16.97 16.15
C HIS A 161 25.04 16.67 14.88
N LEU A 162 26.29 17.12 14.80
CA LEU A 162 27.14 16.96 13.61
C LEU A 162 27.76 15.57 13.56
N VAL A 163 27.61 14.87 12.44
CA VAL A 163 28.12 13.53 12.22
C VAL A 163 29.35 13.61 11.32
N CYS A 164 30.49 13.13 11.81
CA CYS A 164 31.74 13.13 11.06
C CYS A 164 31.71 12.11 9.93
N GLU A 165 32.80 12.06 9.15
CA GLU A 165 32.88 11.18 7.99
C GLU A 165 32.88 9.70 8.37
N ASP A 166 33.67 9.31 9.37
CA ASP A 166 33.76 7.93 9.81
C ASP A 166 32.43 7.42 10.40
N ASP A 167 31.77 8.26 11.22
CA ASP A 167 30.45 7.94 11.78
C ASP A 167 29.38 7.85 10.69
N THR A 168 29.44 8.73 9.68
CA THR A 168 28.55 8.69 8.52
C THR A 168 28.71 7.37 7.76
N ARG A 169 29.95 6.97 7.44
CA ARG A 169 30.22 5.68 6.78
C ARG A 169 29.74 4.50 7.62
N ALA A 170 29.92 4.55 8.94
CA ALA A 170 29.45 3.51 9.84
C ALA A 170 27.90 3.41 9.89
N ILE A 171 27.21 4.55 9.93
CA ILE A 171 25.74 4.60 9.87
C ILE A 171 25.22 4.03 8.54
N LEU A 172 25.77 4.50 7.42
CA LEU A 172 25.37 4.03 6.09
C LEU A 172 25.68 2.54 5.91
N GLY A 173 26.81 2.07 6.42
CA GLY A 173 27.18 0.65 6.42
C GLY A 173 26.17 -0.23 7.17
N ARG A 174 25.60 0.23 8.29
CA ARG A 174 24.55 -0.50 9.02
C ARG A 174 23.23 -0.58 8.26
N PHE A 175 22.90 0.46 7.49
CA PHE A 175 21.72 0.48 6.62
C PHE A 175 21.93 -0.23 5.28
N SER A 176 23.17 -0.50 4.89
CA SER A 176 23.48 -1.22 3.65
C SER A 176 22.84 -2.61 3.65
N GLY A 177 22.16 -2.94 2.55
CA GLY A 177 21.42 -4.21 2.39
C GLY A 177 20.10 -4.29 3.19
N ARG A 178 19.75 -3.28 4.00
CA ARG A 178 18.47 -3.21 4.69
C ARG A 178 17.37 -2.72 3.76
N LYS A 179 16.14 -3.16 4.02
CA LYS A 179 14.98 -2.80 3.22
C LYS A 179 14.59 -1.34 3.48
N ASP A 180 14.56 -0.53 2.43
CA ASP A 180 13.94 0.80 2.47
C ASP A 180 12.41 0.64 2.60
N ILE A 181 11.86 1.14 3.70
CA ILE A 181 10.43 1.08 4.03
C ILE A 181 9.73 2.44 3.87
N THR A 182 10.35 3.41 3.20
CA THR A 182 9.79 4.75 3.01
C THR A 182 8.35 4.72 2.47
N GLU A 183 8.05 3.86 1.49
CA GLU A 183 6.69 3.74 0.97
C GLU A 183 5.69 3.25 2.02
N ALA A 184 6.07 2.28 2.85
CA ALA A 184 5.24 1.80 3.95
C ALA A 184 4.98 2.92 4.97
N CYS A 185 6.01 3.70 5.30
CA CYS A 185 5.88 4.88 6.16
C CYS A 185 4.95 5.95 5.56
N VAL A 186 5.02 6.21 4.24
CA VAL A 186 4.11 7.14 3.55
C VAL A 186 2.67 6.63 3.59
N ARG A 187 2.43 5.33 3.42
CA ARG A 187 1.09 4.72 3.54
C ARG A 187 0.56 4.80 4.96
N GLU A 188 1.40 4.55 5.96
CA GLU A 188 1.02 4.67 7.36
C GLU A 188 0.66 6.12 7.73
N ILE A 189 1.41 7.10 7.22
CA ILE A 189 1.04 8.52 7.34
C ILE A 189 -0.33 8.79 6.69
N GLN A 190 -0.65 8.18 5.54
CA GLN A 190 -1.98 8.34 4.94
C GLN A 190 -3.08 7.82 5.85
N ARG A 191 -2.94 6.57 6.34
CA ARG A 191 -3.89 5.90 7.22
C ARG A 191 -4.10 6.66 8.55
N LEU A 192 -3.03 7.18 9.14
CA LEU A 192 -3.13 8.00 10.35
C LEU A 192 -3.80 9.35 10.03
N ASP A 193 -3.40 10.01 8.95
CA ASP A 193 -3.93 11.33 8.59
C ASP A 193 -5.41 11.27 8.21
N GLU A 194 -5.94 10.14 7.78
CA GLU A 194 -7.38 9.92 7.54
C GLU A 194 -8.24 10.18 8.80
N GLN A 195 -7.70 9.89 9.99
CA GLN A 195 -8.40 10.09 11.27
C GLN A 195 -8.47 11.56 11.70
N ASN A 196 -7.61 12.42 11.16
CA ASN A 196 -7.63 13.85 11.46
C ASN A 196 -8.83 14.56 10.80
N PRO A 197 -9.46 15.55 11.44
CA PRO A 197 -10.42 16.42 10.78
C PRO A 197 -9.75 17.22 9.65
N LYS A 198 -10.52 17.70 8.67
CA LYS A 198 -10.00 18.40 7.47
C LYS A 198 -9.00 19.51 7.81
N ALA A 199 -9.26 20.31 8.84
CA ALA A 199 -8.39 21.41 9.25
C ALA A 199 -7.02 20.96 9.79
N SER A 200 -6.95 19.75 10.37
CA SER A 200 -5.75 19.19 10.99
C SER A 200 -4.99 18.22 10.11
N LYS A 201 -5.44 18.00 8.86
CA LYS A 201 -4.72 17.15 7.90
C LYS A 201 -3.29 17.67 7.73
N THR A 202 -2.32 16.74 7.77
CA THR A 202 -0.91 17.08 7.56
C THR A 202 -0.59 17.31 6.08
N CYS A 203 -1.43 16.83 5.16
CA CYS A 203 -1.34 17.13 3.74
C CYS A 203 -2.07 18.43 3.36
N ARG A 204 -1.37 19.36 2.69
CA ARG A 204 -1.93 20.62 2.16
C ARG A 204 -3.13 20.42 1.23
N VAL A 205 -3.02 19.47 0.31
CA VAL A 205 -4.10 19.14 -0.65
C VAL A 205 -5.36 18.71 0.09
N LEU A 206 -5.23 17.89 1.14
CA LEU A 206 -6.39 17.47 1.93
C LEU A 206 -7.03 18.62 2.73
N ARG A 207 -6.27 19.68 3.03
CA ARG A 207 -6.81 20.93 3.59
C ARG A 207 -7.46 21.83 2.52
N GLY A 208 -7.45 21.45 1.25
CA GLY A 208 -7.95 22.28 0.13
C GLY A 208 -6.95 23.32 -0.36
N GLN A 209 -5.66 23.12 -0.14
CA GLN A 209 -4.59 24.01 -0.57
C GLN A 209 -3.76 23.39 -1.70
N ASP A 210 -3.22 24.22 -2.58
CA ASP A 210 -2.33 23.74 -3.64
C ASP A 210 -0.99 23.21 -3.08
N CYS A 211 -0.46 22.19 -3.76
CA CYS A 211 0.85 21.61 -3.50
C CYS A 211 1.57 21.36 -4.83
N PRO A 212 2.74 22.00 -5.07
CA PRO A 212 3.45 21.87 -6.36
C PRO A 212 3.95 20.44 -6.62
N PHE A 213 4.05 19.63 -5.58
CA PHE A 213 4.57 18.26 -5.65
C PHE A 213 3.49 17.19 -5.87
N GLN A 214 2.21 17.55 -5.76
CA GLN A 214 1.11 16.59 -5.78
C GLN A 214 1.15 15.69 -7.03
N ARG A 215 1.41 16.26 -8.21
CA ARG A 215 1.29 15.55 -9.49
C ARG A 215 2.62 15.04 -10.05
N THR A 216 3.73 15.30 -9.36
CA THR A 216 5.08 15.06 -9.89
C THR A 216 5.82 14.03 -9.05
N GLU A 217 6.19 14.38 -7.83
CA GLU A 217 7.13 13.60 -7.01
C GLU A 217 6.59 13.22 -5.63
N CYS A 218 5.43 13.76 -5.22
CA CYS A 218 4.88 13.43 -3.91
C CYS A 218 4.43 11.97 -3.88
N ARG A 219 5.18 11.15 -3.14
CA ARG A 219 4.90 9.73 -2.94
C ARG A 219 3.48 9.54 -2.43
N ARG A 220 2.95 10.42 -1.56
CA ARG A 220 1.55 10.32 -1.09
C ARG A 220 0.52 10.16 -2.23
N TRP A 221 0.72 10.90 -3.33
CA TRP A 221 -0.22 10.97 -4.44
C TRP A 221 0.22 10.13 -5.64
N ASN A 222 1.51 9.78 -5.71
CA ASN A 222 2.12 9.05 -6.83
C ASN A 222 2.79 7.74 -6.39
N LEU A 223 2.38 7.16 -5.25
CA LEU A 223 2.83 5.83 -4.85
C LEU A 223 2.51 4.86 -5.99
N PRO A 224 3.45 4.00 -6.40
CA PRO A 224 3.16 2.98 -7.39
C PRO A 224 2.00 2.12 -6.86
N ARG A 225 0.88 2.18 -7.58
CA ARG A 225 -0.24 1.29 -7.35
C ARG A 225 -0.04 0.07 -8.22
N LYS A 226 -0.41 -1.08 -7.67
CA LYS A 226 -0.40 -2.34 -8.39
C LYS A 226 -1.74 -3.03 -8.22
N ALA A 227 -2.00 -3.98 -9.11
CA ALA A 227 -3.13 -4.88 -8.96
C ALA A 227 -2.65 -6.32 -8.88
N MET A 228 -3.28 -7.13 -8.05
CA MET A 228 -3.10 -8.58 -8.08
C MET A 228 -4.35 -9.24 -8.65
N LEU A 229 -4.19 -10.14 -9.62
CA LEU A 229 -5.29 -10.92 -10.19
C LEU A 229 -5.35 -12.31 -9.55
N LEU A 230 -6.52 -12.67 -9.02
CA LEU A 230 -6.80 -13.98 -8.45
C LEU A 230 -7.98 -14.67 -9.11
N ARG A 231 -7.82 -15.98 -9.33
CA ARG A 231 -8.88 -16.83 -9.83
C ARG A 231 -9.80 -17.23 -8.68
N VAL A 232 -11.09 -17.02 -8.83
CA VAL A 232 -12.11 -17.32 -7.83
C VAL A 232 -13.35 -17.96 -8.47
N GLY A 233 -14.27 -18.42 -7.63
CA GLY A 233 -15.51 -19.03 -8.06
C GLY A 233 -15.36 -20.47 -8.56
N ILE A 234 -16.52 -21.07 -8.82
CA ILE A 234 -16.64 -22.47 -9.22
C ILE A 234 -15.89 -22.75 -10.53
N ASP A 235 -15.30 -23.93 -10.63
CA ASP A 235 -14.71 -24.38 -11.89
C ASP A 235 -14.84 -25.88 -12.14
N LYS A 236 -14.31 -26.32 -13.28
CA LYS A 236 -14.29 -27.73 -13.67
C LYS A 236 -13.55 -28.63 -12.67
N GLY A 237 -12.66 -28.10 -11.83
CA GLY A 237 -11.94 -28.83 -10.80
C GLY A 237 -12.73 -28.99 -9.50
N ASN A 238 -13.40 -27.95 -9.03
CA ASN A 238 -14.13 -27.99 -7.74
C ASN A 238 -15.64 -28.25 -7.86
N GLY A 239 -16.26 -27.89 -8.99
CA GLY A 239 -17.69 -28.07 -9.24
C GLY A 239 -18.04 -28.85 -10.50
N GLY A 240 -17.06 -29.10 -11.38
CA GLY A 240 -17.26 -29.81 -12.64
C GLY A 240 -17.86 -28.97 -13.76
N VAL A 241 -18.19 -27.70 -13.49
CA VAL A 241 -18.79 -26.75 -14.43
C VAL A 241 -18.19 -25.36 -14.26
N LEU A 242 -18.41 -24.47 -15.23
CA LEU A 242 -18.10 -23.05 -15.12
C LEU A 242 -19.39 -22.27 -14.87
N ALA A 243 -19.29 -21.08 -14.28
CA ALA A 243 -20.44 -20.24 -14.04
C ALA A 243 -21.02 -19.66 -15.35
N PRO A 244 -22.34 -19.39 -15.41
CA PRO A 244 -23.00 -18.92 -16.63
C PRO A 244 -22.61 -17.48 -16.97
N LEU A 245 -22.31 -17.27 -18.25
CA LEU A 245 -22.25 -15.97 -18.92
C LEU A 245 -23.52 -15.82 -19.76
N PHE A 246 -24.20 -14.68 -19.65
CA PHE A 246 -25.40 -14.38 -20.41
C PHE A 246 -25.10 -13.50 -21.62
N GLU A 247 -26.04 -13.44 -22.56
CA GLU A 247 -25.86 -12.78 -23.86
C GLU A 247 -25.49 -11.30 -23.77
N ASN A 248 -26.02 -10.58 -22.77
CA ASN A 248 -25.74 -9.17 -22.53
C ASN A 248 -24.40 -8.90 -21.80
N GLY A 249 -23.61 -9.96 -21.55
CA GLY A 249 -22.34 -9.92 -20.84
C GLY A 249 -22.44 -9.96 -19.31
N SER A 250 -23.66 -9.97 -18.74
CA SER A 250 -23.85 -10.27 -17.31
C SER A 250 -23.56 -11.74 -17.03
N PHE A 251 -23.37 -12.07 -15.76
CA PHE A 251 -22.94 -13.40 -15.34
C PHE A 251 -23.40 -13.70 -13.91
N GLU A 252 -23.39 -14.97 -13.53
CA GLU A 252 -23.49 -15.36 -12.12
C GLU A 252 -22.10 -15.55 -11.51
N TYR A 253 -21.88 -14.98 -10.34
CA TYR A 253 -20.76 -15.38 -9.50
C TYR A 253 -21.20 -16.55 -8.63
N ILE A 254 -20.67 -17.74 -8.93
CA ILE A 254 -20.95 -18.96 -8.15
C ILE A 254 -19.71 -19.27 -7.30
N PRO A 255 -19.78 -19.14 -5.96
CA PRO A 255 -18.68 -19.52 -5.07
C PRO A 255 -18.34 -21.02 -5.15
N ILE A 256 -17.12 -21.38 -4.73
CA ILE A 256 -16.70 -22.79 -4.61
C ILE A 256 -17.48 -23.48 -3.47
N PRO A 257 -17.60 -24.82 -3.48
CA PRO A 257 -18.24 -25.53 -2.37
C PRO A 257 -17.42 -25.37 -1.09
N GLU A 258 -18.09 -25.16 0.04
CA GLU A 258 -17.45 -25.26 1.35
C GLU A 258 -17.21 -26.73 1.69
N THR A 259 -15.97 -27.06 2.01
CA THR A 259 -15.52 -28.42 2.30
C THR A 259 -15.22 -28.64 3.78
N GLU A 260 -15.15 -27.56 4.55
CA GLU A 260 -14.92 -27.60 6.00
C GLU A 260 -16.21 -27.36 6.79
N GLU A 261 -16.24 -27.83 8.04
CA GLU A 261 -17.32 -27.49 8.96
C GLU A 261 -17.37 -25.98 9.20
N SER A 262 -18.55 -25.40 9.00
CA SER A 262 -18.75 -23.95 9.11
C SER A 262 -20.17 -23.59 9.54
N ALA A 263 -20.28 -22.39 10.11
CA ALA A 263 -21.54 -21.73 10.42
C ALA A 263 -22.26 -21.20 9.17
N GLU A 264 -21.81 -21.50 7.95
CA GLU A 264 -22.58 -21.24 6.74
C GLU A 264 -23.84 -22.13 6.72
N GLU A 265 -24.98 -21.52 6.43
CA GLU A 265 -26.27 -22.21 6.34
C GLU A 265 -26.83 -22.16 4.91
N ARG A 266 -26.34 -21.20 4.09
CA ARG A 266 -26.75 -21.08 2.70
C ARG A 266 -26.23 -22.27 1.92
N THR A 267 -27.08 -22.82 1.06
CA THR A 267 -26.76 -23.85 0.07
C THR A 267 -26.96 -23.27 -1.33
N TYR A 268 -26.46 -23.96 -2.35
CA TYR A 268 -26.70 -23.53 -3.73
C TYR A 268 -28.19 -23.48 -4.08
N GLU A 269 -29.04 -24.27 -3.42
CA GLU A 269 -30.49 -24.25 -3.57
C GLU A 269 -31.18 -23.07 -2.90
N THR A 270 -30.70 -22.64 -1.73
CA THR A 270 -31.31 -21.53 -0.99
C THR A 270 -30.75 -20.16 -1.39
N THR A 271 -29.63 -20.13 -2.12
CA THR A 271 -28.99 -18.90 -2.58
C THR A 271 -29.54 -18.48 -3.94
N ILE A 272 -30.24 -17.34 -3.97
CA ILE A 272 -30.73 -16.74 -5.20
C ILE A 272 -29.61 -15.93 -5.88
N GLY A 273 -29.32 -16.27 -7.14
CA GLY A 273 -28.37 -15.57 -7.99
C GLY A 273 -28.90 -14.24 -8.52
N ARG A 274 -28.04 -13.52 -9.26
CA ARG A 274 -28.34 -12.22 -9.86
C ARG A 274 -29.47 -12.26 -10.88
N ASN A 275 -29.66 -13.41 -11.53
CA ASN A 275 -30.73 -13.64 -12.49
C ASN A 275 -32.06 -14.07 -11.82
N GLY A 276 -32.16 -13.98 -10.50
CA GLY A 276 -33.40 -14.21 -9.75
C GLY A 276 -33.77 -15.69 -9.54
N VAL A 277 -32.86 -16.62 -9.84
CA VAL A 277 -33.06 -18.07 -9.65
C VAL A 277 -32.02 -18.65 -8.69
N PRO A 278 -32.30 -19.79 -8.03
CA PRO A 278 -31.31 -20.51 -7.24
C PRO A 278 -30.02 -20.80 -8.02
N LEU A 279 -28.86 -20.67 -7.37
CA LEU A 279 -27.57 -20.98 -8.00
C LEU A 279 -27.48 -22.46 -8.42
N SER A 280 -28.18 -23.36 -7.72
CA SER A 280 -28.25 -24.79 -8.07
C SER A 280 -28.81 -25.06 -9.47
N ASN A 281 -29.57 -24.14 -10.07
CA ASN A 281 -30.09 -24.26 -11.43
C ASN A 281 -28.98 -24.33 -12.49
N TYR A 282 -27.79 -23.81 -12.18
CA TYR A 282 -26.63 -23.81 -13.07
C TYR A 282 -25.64 -24.94 -12.77
N LEU A 283 -25.94 -25.78 -11.77
CA LEU A 283 -25.01 -26.75 -11.22
C LEU A 283 -25.51 -28.20 -11.37
N PRO A 284 -24.61 -29.18 -11.35
CA PRO A 284 -25.01 -30.59 -11.23
C PRO A 284 -25.87 -30.80 -9.98
N LYS A 285 -26.99 -31.55 -10.10
CA LYS A 285 -27.95 -31.78 -8.99
C LYS A 285 -27.31 -32.20 -7.67
N ARG A 286 -26.24 -33.00 -7.72
CA ARG A 286 -25.48 -33.45 -6.54
C ARG A 286 -24.95 -32.32 -5.65
N MET A 287 -24.81 -31.11 -6.19
CA MET A 287 -24.30 -29.94 -5.48
C MET A 287 -25.38 -29.10 -4.82
N SER A 288 -26.68 -29.32 -5.12
CA SER A 288 -27.77 -28.41 -4.70
C SER A 288 -27.76 -28.08 -3.20
N GLN A 289 -27.51 -29.10 -2.37
CA GLN A 289 -27.51 -29.01 -0.91
C GLN A 289 -26.14 -28.70 -0.31
N MET A 290 -25.09 -28.53 -1.12
CA MET A 290 -23.77 -28.17 -0.61
C MET A 290 -23.75 -26.71 -0.15
N LYS A 291 -23.05 -26.44 0.95
CA LYS A 291 -22.81 -25.09 1.48
C LYS A 291 -21.82 -24.34 0.59
N LEU A 292 -21.92 -23.01 0.57
CA LEU A 292 -21.06 -22.15 -0.24
C LEU A 292 -19.88 -21.60 0.56
N HIS A 293 -18.70 -21.58 -0.05
CA HIS A 293 -17.56 -20.83 0.46
C HIS A 293 -17.53 -19.45 -0.21
N PHE A 294 -18.26 -18.48 0.35
CA PHE A 294 -18.34 -17.11 -0.18
C PHE A 294 -17.02 -16.36 -0.01
N ASP A 295 -16.10 -16.55 -0.95
CA ASP A 295 -14.81 -15.87 -0.96
C ASP A 295 -14.30 -15.64 -2.40
N PRO A 296 -14.22 -14.38 -2.88
CA PRO A 296 -14.56 -13.14 -2.19
C PRO A 296 -16.05 -13.01 -1.88
N GLU A 297 -16.36 -12.27 -0.82
CA GLU A 297 -17.70 -11.73 -0.58
C GLU A 297 -17.69 -10.21 -0.74
N PHE A 298 -18.75 -9.66 -1.33
CA PHE A 298 -18.79 -8.27 -1.81
C PHE A 298 -19.69 -7.34 -0.96
N GLU A 299 -20.38 -7.87 0.05
CA GLU A 299 -21.25 -7.05 0.91
C GLU A 299 -20.41 -6.30 1.95
N THR A 300 -19.44 -6.99 2.55
CA THR A 300 -18.43 -6.41 3.45
C THR A 300 -17.03 -6.63 2.90
N PRO A 301 -16.74 -6.14 1.68
CA PRO A 301 -15.65 -6.56 0.80
C PRO A 301 -14.48 -7.25 1.52
N SER A 302 -14.44 -8.57 1.46
CA SER A 302 -13.36 -9.36 2.06
C SER A 302 -13.01 -10.59 1.23
N TYR A 303 -11.72 -10.89 1.23
CA TYR A 303 -11.13 -12.06 0.57
C TYR A 303 -10.15 -12.71 1.53
N GLY A 304 -10.33 -13.98 1.82
CA GLY A 304 -9.50 -14.75 2.72
C GLY A 304 -8.61 -15.72 1.97
N ASP A 305 -7.52 -16.14 2.61
CA ASP A 305 -6.78 -17.29 2.13
C ASP A 305 -6.05 -18.00 3.25
N MET A 306 -5.76 -19.26 2.97
CA MET A 306 -4.90 -20.13 3.75
C MET A 306 -3.51 -20.18 3.09
N PRO A 307 -2.44 -20.62 3.79
CA PRO A 307 -1.06 -20.11 3.60
C PRO A 307 -0.49 -20.06 2.18
N SER A 308 -1.04 -20.86 1.26
CA SER A 308 -0.65 -20.96 -0.15
C SER A 308 -0.45 -19.61 -0.86
N LYS A 309 -1.30 -18.59 -0.62
CA LYS A 309 -1.19 -17.27 -1.29
C LYS A 309 -0.78 -16.14 -0.35
N LYS A 310 -0.52 -16.46 0.92
CA LYS A 310 -0.21 -15.49 1.98
C LYS A 310 0.95 -14.57 1.63
N ALA A 311 2.04 -15.14 1.10
CA ALA A 311 3.21 -14.37 0.69
C ALA A 311 2.92 -13.37 -0.45
N TYR A 312 1.92 -13.63 -1.29
CA TYR A 312 1.51 -12.71 -2.37
C TYR A 312 0.53 -11.65 -1.86
N LEU A 313 -0.45 -12.03 -1.05
CA LEU A 313 -1.42 -11.11 -0.45
C LEU A 313 -0.73 -10.06 0.43
N LYS A 314 0.32 -10.44 1.18
CA LYS A 314 1.17 -9.49 1.94
C LYS A 314 1.86 -8.42 1.10
N LYS A 315 1.95 -8.57 -0.22
CA LYS A 315 2.52 -7.56 -1.11
C LYS A 315 1.52 -6.44 -1.41
N LEU A 316 0.22 -6.68 -1.26
CA LEU A 316 -0.80 -5.66 -1.44
C LEU A 316 -0.73 -4.64 -0.30
N ASN A 317 -1.02 -3.39 -0.65
CA ASN A 317 -1.12 -2.31 0.31
C ASN A 317 -2.45 -1.58 0.11
N HIS A 318 -2.79 -0.76 1.10
CA HIS A 318 -3.89 0.19 1.01
C HIS A 318 -3.84 0.98 -0.31
N GLY A 319 -4.95 0.94 -1.07
CA GLY A 319 -5.12 1.59 -2.37
C GLY A 319 -4.64 0.79 -3.59
N ASP A 320 -3.99 -0.36 -3.42
CA ASP A 320 -3.77 -1.33 -4.50
C ASP A 320 -5.11 -1.98 -4.89
N LEU A 321 -5.15 -2.68 -6.03
CA LEU A 321 -6.33 -3.46 -6.43
C LEU A 321 -6.13 -4.95 -6.19
N LEU A 322 -7.15 -5.61 -5.65
CA LEU A 322 -7.28 -7.06 -5.71
C LEU A 322 -8.38 -7.39 -6.72
N VAL A 323 -8.00 -7.89 -7.89
CA VAL A 323 -8.89 -8.15 -9.02
C VAL A 323 -9.23 -9.63 -9.09
N PHE A 324 -10.51 -9.93 -9.21
CA PHE A 324 -11.04 -11.28 -9.24
C PHE A 324 -11.44 -11.66 -10.66
N TYR A 325 -10.99 -12.83 -11.11
CA TYR A 325 -11.42 -13.41 -12.37
C TYR A 325 -11.94 -14.83 -12.16
N ALA A 326 -12.90 -15.24 -13.00
CA ALA A 326 -13.53 -16.55 -12.94
C ALA A 326 -13.61 -17.19 -14.31
N GLY A 327 -13.76 -18.51 -14.35
CA GLY A 327 -14.09 -19.22 -15.58
C GLY A 327 -15.58 -19.11 -15.84
N LEU A 328 -15.95 -18.56 -17.00
CA LEU A 328 -17.35 -18.42 -17.40
C LEU A 328 -17.60 -19.15 -18.72
N THR A 329 -18.82 -19.64 -18.90
CA THR A 329 -19.26 -20.32 -20.12
C THR A 329 -20.62 -19.77 -20.59
N PRO A 330 -20.84 -19.57 -21.91
CA PRO A 330 -22.11 -19.09 -22.43
C PRO A 330 -23.29 -19.96 -21.98
N TYR A 331 -24.37 -19.34 -21.51
CA TYR A 331 -25.56 -20.03 -21.01
C TYR A 331 -26.78 -19.74 -21.89
N GLY A 332 -27.16 -20.71 -22.72
CA GLY A 332 -28.32 -20.59 -23.61
C GLY A 332 -28.08 -19.72 -24.85
N HIS A 333 -26.82 -19.38 -25.18
CA HIS A 333 -26.46 -18.61 -26.37
C HIS A 333 -25.07 -19.00 -26.89
N THR A 334 -24.76 -18.60 -28.13
CA THR A 334 -23.46 -18.85 -28.78
C THR A 334 -22.65 -17.56 -29.05
N GLY A 335 -23.18 -16.40 -28.68
CA GLY A 335 -22.56 -15.08 -28.94
C GLY A 335 -21.32 -14.75 -28.10
N ALA A 336 -20.89 -15.63 -27.20
CA ALA A 336 -19.67 -15.45 -26.40
C ALA A 336 -18.86 -16.75 -26.37
N GLN A 337 -17.62 -16.67 -25.87
CA GLN A 337 -16.73 -17.81 -25.74
C GLN A 337 -16.56 -18.23 -24.28
N GLU A 338 -16.41 -19.54 -24.05
CA GLU A 338 -15.89 -20.02 -22.76
C GLU A 338 -14.50 -19.41 -22.52
N GLY A 339 -14.23 -18.93 -21.32
CA GLY A 339 -12.96 -18.27 -21.03
C GLY A 339 -12.83 -17.81 -19.60
N LEU A 340 -11.74 -17.08 -19.33
CA LEU A 340 -11.48 -16.44 -18.05
C LEU A 340 -11.79 -14.95 -18.16
N TYR A 341 -12.63 -14.47 -17.25
CA TYR A 341 -13.15 -13.12 -17.26
C TYR A 341 -12.91 -12.45 -15.91
N ILE A 342 -12.52 -11.18 -15.90
CA ILE A 342 -12.60 -10.36 -14.69
C ILE A 342 -14.08 -10.19 -14.32
N ILE A 343 -14.39 -10.48 -13.07
CA ILE A 343 -15.76 -10.44 -12.53
C ILE A 343 -15.92 -9.38 -11.44
N GLY A 344 -14.85 -8.90 -10.83
CA GLY A 344 -14.93 -7.99 -9.69
C GLY A 344 -13.57 -7.55 -9.21
N TYR A 345 -13.54 -6.60 -8.28
CA TYR A 345 -12.32 -6.17 -7.64
C TYR A 345 -12.60 -5.52 -6.29
N PHE A 346 -11.57 -5.49 -5.45
CA PHE A 346 -11.49 -4.64 -4.28
C PHE A 346 -10.45 -3.55 -4.50
N THR A 347 -10.78 -2.32 -4.10
CA THR A 347 -9.74 -1.36 -3.72
C THR A 347 -9.29 -1.73 -2.33
N VAL A 348 -8.06 -2.22 -2.17
CA VAL A 348 -7.54 -2.73 -0.90
C VAL A 348 -7.61 -1.64 0.15
N ASP A 349 -8.24 -1.96 1.28
CA ASP A 349 -8.25 -1.13 2.48
C ASP A 349 -7.15 -1.59 3.44
N GLU A 350 -7.16 -2.87 3.79
CA GLU A 350 -6.18 -3.46 4.71
C GLU A 350 -5.83 -4.90 4.30
N VAL A 351 -4.62 -5.33 4.67
CA VAL A 351 -4.22 -6.74 4.65
C VAL A 351 -3.98 -7.16 6.10
N VAL A 352 -4.83 -8.06 6.60
CA VAL A 352 -4.85 -8.53 7.98
C VAL A 352 -4.30 -9.94 8.02
N ASP A 353 -3.08 -10.09 8.54
CA ASP A 353 -2.52 -11.41 8.85
C ASP A 353 -2.83 -11.78 10.30
N PHE A 354 -3.64 -12.82 10.51
CA PHE A 354 -4.03 -13.25 11.85
C PHE A 354 -2.85 -13.81 12.65
N SER A 355 -1.76 -14.24 12.01
CA SER A 355 -0.57 -14.71 12.72
C SER A 355 0.18 -13.56 13.38
N ASP A 356 -0.01 -12.33 12.89
CA ASP A 356 0.64 -11.12 13.41
C ASP A 356 -0.15 -10.47 14.56
N LEU A 357 -1.32 -11.03 14.92
CA LEU A 357 -2.24 -10.51 15.93
C LEU A 357 -2.17 -11.29 17.25
N THR A 358 -2.35 -10.58 18.36
CA THR A 358 -2.59 -11.19 19.67
C THR A 358 -3.97 -11.87 19.73
N PRO A 359 -4.19 -12.82 20.66
CA PRO A 359 -5.50 -13.47 20.81
C PRO A 359 -6.67 -12.50 21.01
N LYS A 360 -6.43 -11.37 21.70
CA LYS A 360 -7.44 -10.32 21.90
C LYS A 360 -7.75 -9.59 20.60
N GLU A 361 -6.72 -9.21 19.83
CA GLU A 361 -6.89 -8.56 18.54
C GLU A 361 -7.60 -9.48 17.54
N ARG A 362 -7.25 -10.77 17.50
CA ARG A 362 -7.93 -11.76 16.64
C ARG A 362 -9.43 -11.82 16.91
N LYS A 363 -9.85 -11.87 18.17
CA LYS A 363 -11.28 -11.84 18.54
C LYS A 363 -11.98 -10.59 18.02
N VAL A 364 -11.37 -9.42 18.19
CA VAL A 364 -11.93 -8.15 17.69
C VAL A 364 -12.03 -8.15 16.16
N ARG A 365 -11.01 -8.65 15.45
CA ARG A 365 -11.01 -8.75 13.98
C ARG A 365 -12.03 -9.77 13.48
N ALA A 366 -12.14 -10.94 14.12
CA ALA A 366 -13.08 -11.99 13.76
C ALA A 366 -14.54 -11.52 13.79
N VAL A 367 -14.91 -10.72 14.81
CA VAL A 367 -16.25 -10.12 14.89
C VAL A 367 -16.49 -9.13 13.74
N ARG A 368 -15.49 -8.32 13.37
CA ARG A 368 -15.63 -7.33 12.29
C ARG A 368 -15.67 -7.94 10.90
N LEU A 369 -15.09 -9.12 10.74
CA LEU A 369 -14.92 -9.83 9.47
C LEU A 369 -15.73 -11.13 9.45
N SER A 370 -16.80 -11.22 10.26
CA SER A 370 -17.58 -12.44 10.46
C SER A 370 -18.26 -12.97 9.20
N ASN A 371 -18.40 -12.13 8.17
CA ASN A 371 -18.96 -12.52 6.88
C ASN A 371 -17.96 -13.29 6.01
N ASN A 372 -16.66 -13.14 6.25
CA ASN A 372 -15.64 -13.84 5.45
C ASN A 372 -15.71 -15.35 5.70
N ALA A 373 -15.70 -16.15 4.63
CA ALA A 373 -15.88 -17.60 4.71
C ALA A 373 -14.86 -18.28 5.63
N HIS A 374 -13.61 -17.80 5.67
CA HIS A 374 -12.57 -18.36 6.52
C HIS A 374 -12.84 -18.16 8.03
N LEU A 375 -13.58 -17.11 8.40
CA LEU A 375 -13.94 -16.82 9.78
C LEU A 375 -15.28 -17.43 10.20
N ARG A 376 -16.03 -18.01 9.24
CA ARG A 376 -17.23 -18.79 9.52
C ARG A 376 -16.95 -20.26 9.81
N ARG A 377 -15.74 -20.74 9.54
CA ARG A 377 -15.32 -22.11 9.88
C ARG A 377 -15.29 -22.30 11.40
N THR A 378 -15.68 -23.48 11.85
CA THR A 378 -15.76 -23.80 13.29
C THR A 378 -14.36 -23.90 13.90
N GLU A 379 -13.39 -24.42 13.14
CA GLU A 379 -11.99 -24.41 13.52
C GLU A 379 -11.34 -23.07 13.17
N SER A 380 -10.89 -22.34 14.19
CA SER A 380 -10.12 -21.11 13.99
C SER A 380 -8.71 -21.45 13.52
N ASN A 381 -8.29 -20.85 12.40
CA ASN A 381 -6.90 -20.97 11.94
C ASN A 381 -6.16 -19.63 12.07
N ASP A 382 -5.16 -19.62 12.94
CA ASP A 382 -4.32 -18.46 13.22
C ASP A 382 -3.42 -18.04 12.05
N GLU A 383 -3.30 -18.84 10.99
CA GLU A 383 -2.49 -18.52 9.82
C GLU A 383 -3.27 -17.79 8.71
N THR A 384 -4.57 -17.62 8.88
CA THR A 384 -5.47 -16.96 7.93
C THR A 384 -4.99 -15.54 7.61
N ILE A 385 -5.00 -15.18 6.34
CA ILE A 385 -4.80 -13.80 5.89
C ILE A 385 -6.09 -13.31 5.22
N ILE A 386 -6.53 -12.09 5.54
CA ILE A 386 -7.72 -11.48 4.95
C ILE A 386 -7.34 -10.14 4.35
N VAL A 387 -7.71 -9.94 3.08
CA VAL A 387 -7.65 -8.64 2.42
C VAL A 387 -9.05 -8.04 2.47
N THR A 388 -9.17 -6.87 3.09
CA THR A 388 -10.41 -6.08 3.10
C THR A 388 -10.40 -5.08 1.95
N GLY A 389 -11.57 -4.86 1.37
CA GLY A 389 -11.81 -3.83 0.36
C GLY A 389 -12.47 -2.60 0.97
N LYS A 390 -12.20 -1.42 0.40
CA LYS A 390 -12.88 -0.18 0.75
C LYS A 390 -14.36 -0.26 0.36
N PRO A 391 -15.31 -0.06 1.29
CA PRO A 391 -16.73 0.03 0.97
C PRO A 391 -16.98 1.13 -0.08
N GLY A 392 -17.82 0.84 -1.08
CA GLY A 392 -18.13 1.77 -2.18
C GLY A 392 -17.06 1.92 -3.26
N LEU A 393 -15.84 1.43 -3.04
CA LEU A 393 -14.75 1.37 -4.04
C LEU A 393 -14.36 -0.07 -4.41
N SER A 394 -15.20 -1.02 -4.04
CA SER A 394 -15.06 -2.45 -4.22
C SER A 394 -16.39 -2.99 -4.74
N ARG A 395 -16.38 -3.79 -5.81
CA ARG A 395 -17.62 -4.28 -6.43
C ARG A 395 -17.44 -5.55 -7.24
N LEU A 396 -18.50 -6.33 -7.30
CA LEU A 396 -18.74 -7.28 -8.39
C LEU A 396 -19.21 -6.49 -9.61
N LEU A 397 -18.64 -6.75 -10.78
CA LEU A 397 -18.98 -6.07 -12.02
C LEU A 397 -20.35 -6.50 -12.54
N ASP A 398 -21.07 -5.60 -13.22
CA ASP A 398 -22.32 -5.95 -13.91
C ASP A 398 -22.10 -6.77 -15.18
N ARG A 399 -20.94 -6.56 -15.81
CA ARG A 399 -20.54 -7.28 -17.02
C ARG A 399 -19.13 -7.83 -16.85
N ALA A 400 -18.94 -9.07 -17.29
CA ALA A 400 -17.65 -9.74 -17.23
C ALA A 400 -16.72 -9.19 -18.32
N ILE A 401 -15.41 -9.08 -18.03
CA ILE A 401 -14.41 -8.61 -19.00
C ILE A 401 -13.51 -9.78 -19.40
N LEU A 402 -13.56 -10.21 -20.66
CA LEU A 402 -12.73 -11.31 -21.15
C LEU A 402 -11.25 -10.93 -21.07
N ILE A 403 -10.44 -11.77 -20.43
CA ILE A 403 -8.99 -11.56 -20.33
C ILE A 403 -8.15 -12.67 -20.95
N SER A 404 -8.79 -13.74 -21.43
CA SER A 404 -8.10 -14.91 -21.95
C SER A 404 -8.37 -15.19 -23.41
N ALA A 405 -7.42 -15.86 -24.07
CA ALA A 405 -7.59 -16.50 -25.36
C ALA A 405 -7.19 -17.98 -25.28
N PRO A 406 -7.78 -18.86 -26.11
CA PRO A 406 -7.32 -20.24 -26.23
C PRO A 406 -5.89 -20.30 -26.80
N ARG A 407 -5.03 -21.13 -26.21
CA ARG A 407 -3.69 -21.47 -26.69
C ARG A 407 -3.51 -22.99 -26.71
N GLN A 408 -2.64 -23.47 -27.57
CA GLN A 408 -2.29 -24.89 -27.66
C GLN A 408 -0.97 -25.15 -26.95
N ALA A 409 -0.96 -26.11 -26.03
CA ALA A 409 0.27 -26.58 -25.40
C ALA A 409 1.07 -27.49 -26.35
N LYS A 410 2.36 -27.72 -26.04
CA LYS A 410 3.23 -28.60 -26.86
C LYS A 410 2.70 -30.01 -27.06
N ASN A 411 1.86 -30.50 -26.13
CA ASN A 411 1.23 -31.81 -26.19
C ASN A 411 -0.15 -31.78 -26.91
N GLY A 412 -0.48 -30.70 -27.61
CA GLY A 412 -1.74 -30.53 -28.35
C GLY A 412 -2.94 -30.11 -27.51
N ARG A 413 -2.84 -30.12 -26.17
CA ARG A 413 -3.95 -29.76 -25.26
C ARG A 413 -4.24 -28.26 -25.33
N MET A 414 -5.51 -27.92 -25.54
CA MET A 414 -5.98 -26.54 -25.46
C MET A 414 -6.08 -26.05 -24.01
N TYR A 415 -5.68 -24.81 -23.78
CA TYR A 415 -5.78 -24.14 -22.48
C TYR A 415 -6.03 -22.63 -22.67
N HIS A 416 -6.47 -21.95 -21.62
CA HIS A 416 -6.66 -20.50 -21.63
C HIS A 416 -5.43 -19.78 -21.08
N ALA A 417 -4.89 -18.85 -21.84
CA ALA A 417 -3.83 -17.94 -21.43
C ALA A 417 -4.32 -16.51 -21.52
N VAL A 418 -3.58 -15.56 -20.94
CA VAL A 418 -3.81 -14.13 -21.18
C VAL A 418 -3.80 -13.87 -22.69
N SER A 419 -4.80 -13.14 -23.19
CA SER A 419 -4.86 -12.76 -24.61
C SER A 419 -3.78 -11.73 -24.94
N GLU A 420 -3.26 -11.73 -26.16
CA GLU A 420 -2.17 -10.82 -26.57
C GLU A 420 -2.51 -9.34 -26.32
N GLU A 421 -3.76 -8.95 -26.57
CA GLU A 421 -4.26 -7.61 -26.24
C GLU A 421 -4.07 -7.26 -24.74
N ILE A 422 -4.39 -8.19 -23.86
CA ILE A 422 -4.30 -8.00 -22.41
C ILE A 422 -2.84 -8.08 -21.96
N GLU A 423 -2.01 -8.92 -22.59
CA GLU A 423 -0.56 -8.94 -22.33
C GLU A 423 0.04 -7.56 -22.63
N ASN A 424 -0.31 -6.96 -23.76
CA ASN A 424 0.16 -5.63 -24.15
C ASN A 424 -0.37 -4.50 -23.24
N ARG A 425 -1.64 -4.59 -22.81
CA ARG A 425 -2.26 -3.54 -21.98
C ARG A 425 -1.80 -3.58 -20.52
N LEU A 426 -1.63 -4.77 -19.96
CA LEU A 426 -1.46 -4.98 -18.52
C LEU A 426 -0.06 -5.50 -18.12
N GLY A 427 0.76 -5.90 -19.08
CA GLY A 427 2.12 -6.41 -18.80
C GLY A 427 2.13 -7.77 -18.09
N ILE A 428 1.01 -8.49 -18.04
CA ILE A 428 0.91 -9.85 -17.50
C ILE A 428 0.85 -10.88 -18.62
N SER A 429 1.32 -12.10 -18.41
CA SER A 429 1.34 -13.10 -19.48
C SER A 429 1.16 -14.55 -19.02
N GLY A 430 0.97 -15.43 -20.00
CA GLY A 430 0.98 -16.88 -19.84
C GLY A 430 -0.34 -17.47 -19.31
N SER A 431 -0.28 -18.71 -18.79
CA SER A 431 -1.47 -19.41 -18.31
C SER A 431 -2.02 -18.80 -17.02
N ILE A 432 -3.32 -18.51 -17.03
CA ILE A 432 -4.10 -18.05 -15.87
C ILE A 432 -5.18 -19.07 -15.48
N GLN A 433 -5.06 -20.32 -15.93
CA GLN A 433 -5.99 -21.39 -15.55
C GLN A 433 -5.85 -21.81 -14.08
N ARG A 434 -4.71 -21.56 -13.44
CA ARG A 434 -4.51 -21.86 -12.03
C ARG A 434 -4.43 -20.56 -11.25
N CYS A 435 -4.87 -20.60 -10.00
CA CYS A 435 -4.77 -19.44 -9.12
C CYS A 435 -3.31 -19.13 -8.72
N MET A 436 -2.37 -20.07 -8.95
CA MET A 436 -0.96 -19.92 -8.58
C MET A 436 0.00 -20.03 -9.77
N PRO A 437 1.03 -19.15 -9.84
CA PRO A 437 1.18 -17.94 -9.04
C PRO A 437 0.17 -16.84 -9.46
N PRO A 438 -0.24 -15.93 -8.56
CA PRO A 438 -1.04 -14.77 -8.93
C PRO A 438 -0.30 -13.89 -9.93
N ARG A 439 -1.04 -13.09 -10.71
CA ARG A 439 -0.44 -12.10 -11.63
C ARG A 439 -0.49 -10.71 -11.01
N PHE A 440 0.61 -9.97 -11.14
CA PHE A 440 0.69 -8.58 -10.71
C PHE A 440 0.72 -7.67 -11.93
N VAL A 441 -0.18 -6.70 -11.96
CA VAL A 441 -0.13 -5.57 -12.88
C VAL A 441 0.69 -4.49 -12.18
N GLU A 442 1.88 -4.25 -12.71
CA GLU A 442 2.85 -3.29 -12.19
C GLU A 442 3.20 -2.25 -13.26
N GLY A 443 3.67 -1.09 -12.82
CA GLY A 443 3.94 0.03 -13.71
C GLY A 443 2.72 0.93 -13.89
N LYS A 444 2.98 2.24 -14.01
CA LYS A 444 1.94 3.28 -14.05
C LYS A 444 0.98 3.08 -15.23
N GLU A 445 1.52 2.85 -16.43
CA GLU A 445 0.73 2.69 -17.65
C GLU A 445 -0.19 1.46 -17.59
N SER A 446 0.36 0.30 -17.24
CA SER A 446 -0.41 -0.95 -17.11
C SER A 446 -1.53 -0.83 -16.06
N PHE A 447 -1.24 -0.16 -14.94
CA PHE A 447 -2.24 0.09 -13.91
C PHE A 447 -3.33 1.06 -14.39
N GLU A 448 -2.98 2.14 -15.08
CA GLU A 448 -3.95 3.07 -15.69
C GLU A 448 -4.83 2.37 -16.75
N ASN A 449 -4.26 1.49 -17.55
CA ASN A 449 -5.01 0.67 -18.51
C ASN A 449 -6.00 -0.26 -17.81
N LEU A 450 -5.60 -0.87 -16.69
CA LEU A 450 -6.51 -1.67 -15.88
C LEU A 450 -7.66 -0.83 -15.31
N LEU A 451 -7.39 0.38 -14.80
CA LEU A 451 -8.44 1.27 -14.30
C LEU A 451 -9.46 1.59 -15.39
N ARG A 452 -8.99 1.90 -16.62
CA ARG A 452 -9.87 2.13 -17.77
C ARG A 452 -10.72 0.91 -18.09
N MET A 453 -10.15 -0.30 -18.05
CA MET A 453 -10.92 -1.54 -18.25
C MET A 453 -11.99 -1.74 -17.18
N LEU A 454 -11.70 -1.37 -15.92
CA LEU A 454 -12.62 -1.49 -14.78
C LEU A 454 -13.62 -0.32 -14.67
N ASN A 455 -13.56 0.65 -15.57
CA ASN A 455 -14.31 1.92 -15.52
C ASN A 455 -14.13 2.63 -14.16
N LEU A 456 -12.88 2.87 -13.78
CA LEU A 456 -12.44 3.53 -12.54
C LEU A 456 -11.77 4.88 -12.78
#